data_AF-A0A930MV08-F1
#
_entry.id   AF-A0A930MV08-F1
#
_cell.length_a   1.000
_cell.length_b   1.000
_cell.length_c   1.000
_cell.angle_alpha   90.00
_cell.angle_beta   90.00
_cell.angle_gamma   90.00
#
_symmetry.space_group_name_H-M   'P 1'
#
loop_
_entity.id
_entity.type
_entity.pdbx_description
1 polymer ?
#
loop_
_entity_poly.entity_id
_entity_poly.type
_entity_poly.pdbx_seq_one_letter_code
_entity_poly.pdbx_strand_id
1 'polypeptide(L)'
;TFIERLIPHLATHGVRTAVIKSDSHGFQLDTEGKDTARFTAAGARAVAVSAPNGYFIQKKEEQRQDFQNLISKIDQDIDLFITESRSRGVLPTLMLDRGLAALEIDARVTALFQKDGTPQDGLLSYDLDDVETAARITLFLMGRPLYGADGLMFLTM
;
A
#
# COMPACT_ATOMS: atom_id res chain seq x y z
N THR A 1 8.75 -3.48 5.76
CA THR A 1 8.15 -2.13 5.73
C THR A 1 6.94 -2.05 6.68
N PHE A 2 6.32 -0.89 6.89
CA PHE A 2 5.07 -0.80 7.68
C PHE A 2 3.92 -1.58 7.00
N ILE A 3 3.82 -1.47 5.67
CA ILE A 3 2.84 -2.19 4.85
C ILE A 3 2.99 -3.71 4.98
N GLU A 4 4.23 -4.24 4.98
CA GLU A 4 4.48 -5.68 5.21
C GLU A 4 3.95 -6.18 6.56
N ARG A 5 3.94 -5.33 7.60
CA ARG A 5 3.36 -5.67 8.90
C ARG A 5 1.84 -5.52 8.88
N LEU A 6 1.30 -4.56 8.15
CA LEU A 6 -0.14 -4.30 8.07
C LEU A 6 -0.90 -5.40 7.31
N ILE A 7 -0.33 -5.90 6.20
CA ILE A 7 -1.01 -6.88 5.33
C ILE A 7 -1.48 -8.13 6.09
N PRO A 8 -0.64 -8.81 6.92
CA PRO A 8 -1.10 -9.95 7.70
C PRO A 8 -2.28 -9.66 8.62
N HIS A 9 -2.32 -8.48 9.27
CA HIS A 9 -3.44 -8.08 10.13
C HIS A 9 -4.72 -7.87 9.31
N LEU A 10 -4.64 -7.34 8.09
CA LEU A 10 -5.82 -7.23 7.21
C LEU A 10 -6.28 -8.61 6.71
N ALA A 11 -5.33 -9.50 6.41
CA ALA A 11 -5.62 -10.86 5.95
C ALA A 11 -6.37 -11.70 7.00
N THR A 12 -6.12 -11.51 8.31
CA THR A 12 -6.90 -12.18 9.37
C THR A 12 -8.38 -11.77 9.37
N HIS A 13 -8.72 -10.64 8.77
CA HIS A 13 -10.10 -10.18 8.55
C HIS A 13 -10.63 -10.50 7.14
N GLY A 14 -9.97 -11.39 6.40
CA GLY A 14 -10.39 -11.81 5.07
C GLY A 14 -10.32 -10.69 4.03
N VAL A 15 -9.39 -9.74 4.17
CA VAL A 15 -9.15 -8.67 3.20
C VAL A 15 -8.04 -9.07 2.24
N ARG A 16 -8.36 -9.20 0.95
CA ARG A 16 -7.39 -9.42 -0.13
C ARG A 16 -6.78 -8.09 -0.54
N THR A 17 -5.48 -7.93 -0.31
CA THR A 17 -4.78 -6.66 -0.49
C THR A 17 -3.87 -6.69 -1.71
N ALA A 18 -3.89 -5.64 -2.52
CA ALA A 18 -2.87 -5.35 -3.52
C ALA A 18 -2.07 -4.10 -3.13
N VAL A 19 -0.77 -4.07 -3.46
CA VAL A 19 0.10 -2.92 -3.17
C VAL A 19 0.63 -2.32 -4.45
N ILE A 20 0.45 -1.01 -4.61
CA ILE A 20 1.03 -0.22 -5.69
C ILE A 20 2.16 0.62 -5.08
N LYS A 21 3.40 0.19 -5.33
CA LYS A 21 4.58 0.95 -4.92
C LYS A 21 5.04 1.90 -6.01
N SER A 22 5.31 3.12 -5.61
CA SER A 22 5.78 4.19 -6.47
C SER A 22 7.22 4.59 -6.13
N ASP A 23 8.16 4.32 -7.05
CA ASP A 23 9.55 4.77 -6.94
C ASP A 23 9.82 5.89 -7.94
N SER A 24 10.42 7.00 -7.47
CA SER A 24 10.82 8.12 -8.31
C SER A 24 12.05 7.84 -9.17
N HIS A 25 12.86 6.82 -8.82
CA HIS A 25 14.09 6.46 -9.52
C HIS A 25 13.90 5.30 -10.50
N GLY A 26 12.66 4.84 -10.69
CA GLY A 26 12.35 3.65 -11.46
C GLY A 26 12.58 2.36 -10.67
N PHE A 27 12.38 1.22 -11.32
CA PHE A 27 12.61 -0.10 -10.72
C PHE A 27 13.20 -1.06 -11.75
N GLN A 28 14.00 -2.02 -11.27
CA GLN A 28 14.47 -3.14 -12.08
C GLN A 28 14.25 -4.43 -11.29
N LEU A 29 13.30 -5.23 -11.75
CA LEU A 29 12.90 -6.49 -11.08
C LEU A 29 13.70 -7.69 -11.60
N ASP A 30 14.22 -7.60 -12.82
CA ASP A 30 15.09 -8.64 -13.39
C ASP A 30 16.53 -8.49 -12.93
N THR A 31 17.12 -9.61 -12.54
CA THR A 31 18.57 -9.77 -12.40
C THR A 31 19.19 -9.98 -13.78
N GLU A 32 20.34 -9.36 -14.04
CA GLU A 32 21.12 -9.57 -15.26
C GLU A 32 21.40 -11.06 -15.47
N GLY A 33 21.20 -11.55 -16.71
CA GLY A 33 21.41 -12.95 -17.08
C GLY A 33 20.16 -13.84 -17.22
N LYS A 34 18.96 -13.36 -16.85
CA LYS A 34 17.69 -14.08 -17.10
C LYS A 34 17.12 -13.84 -18.50
N ASP A 35 16.31 -14.76 -19.00
CA ASP A 35 15.64 -14.69 -20.31
C ASP A 35 14.77 -13.45 -20.44
N THR A 36 14.09 -13.06 -19.37
CA THR A 36 13.25 -11.86 -19.28
C THR A 36 14.05 -10.57 -19.53
N ALA A 37 15.27 -10.49 -19.00
CA ALA A 37 16.18 -9.38 -19.27
C ALA A 37 16.64 -9.39 -20.75
N ARG A 38 16.93 -10.57 -21.30
CA ARG A 38 17.34 -10.73 -22.72
C ARG A 38 16.22 -10.30 -23.68
N PHE A 39 14.97 -10.69 -23.42
CA PHE A 39 13.82 -10.26 -24.24
C PHE A 39 13.60 -8.75 -24.17
N THR A 40 13.73 -8.18 -22.97
CA THR A 40 13.60 -6.73 -22.75
C THR A 40 14.71 -5.93 -23.45
N ALA A 41 15.94 -6.45 -23.47
CA ALA A 41 17.08 -5.87 -24.19
C ALA A 41 16.94 -6.01 -25.71
N ALA A 42 16.33 -7.10 -26.19
CA ALA A 42 16.04 -7.32 -27.60
C ALA A 42 14.89 -6.42 -28.14
N GLY A 43 14.23 -5.64 -27.28
CA GLY A 43 13.21 -4.66 -27.68
C GLY A 43 11.76 -5.05 -27.35
N ALA A 44 11.53 -6.12 -26.60
CA ALA A 44 10.18 -6.43 -26.13
C ALA A 44 9.65 -5.28 -25.25
N ARG A 45 8.47 -4.73 -25.61
CA ARG A 45 7.80 -3.67 -24.83
C ARG A 45 7.10 -4.21 -23.59
N ALA A 46 6.77 -5.50 -23.59
CA ALA A 46 6.27 -6.22 -22.42
C ALA A 46 6.82 -7.65 -22.42
N VAL A 47 7.11 -8.16 -21.22
CA VAL A 47 7.52 -9.54 -20.98
C VAL A 47 6.66 -10.11 -19.85
N ALA A 48 6.10 -11.30 -20.06
CA ALA A 48 5.33 -12.00 -19.05
C ALA A 48 6.02 -13.32 -18.67
N VAL A 49 6.02 -13.63 -17.38
CA VAL A 49 6.42 -14.94 -16.84
C VAL A 49 5.17 -15.58 -16.26
N SER A 50 4.91 -16.84 -16.59
CA SER A 50 3.79 -17.62 -16.05
C SER A 50 4.33 -18.87 -15.37
N ALA A 51 3.82 -19.16 -14.17
CA ALA A 51 4.20 -20.28 -13.34
C ALA A 51 2.97 -20.83 -12.57
N PRO A 52 3.02 -22.06 -12.01
CA PRO A 52 1.88 -22.63 -11.28
C PRO A 52 1.39 -21.80 -10.09
N ASN A 53 2.25 -20.96 -9.51
CA ASN A 53 1.95 -20.11 -8.36
C ASN A 53 1.65 -18.64 -8.75
N GLY A 54 1.47 -18.35 -10.03
CA GLY A 54 1.09 -17.03 -10.51
C GLY A 54 1.92 -16.57 -11.69
N TYR A 55 1.78 -15.28 -12.02
CA TYR A 55 2.46 -14.67 -13.15
C TYR A 55 3.00 -13.29 -12.79
N PHE A 56 3.93 -12.81 -13.60
CA PHE A 56 4.48 -11.47 -13.50
C PHE A 56 4.55 -10.83 -14.88
N ILE A 57 4.22 -9.55 -14.98
CA ILE A 57 4.31 -8.77 -16.23
C ILE A 57 5.19 -7.55 -15.97
N GLN A 58 6.28 -7.45 -16.73
CA GLN A 58 7.04 -6.22 -16.85
C GLN A 58 6.71 -5.54 -18.16
N LYS A 59 6.29 -4.27 -18.09
CA LYS A 59 6.02 -3.45 -19.27
C LYS A 59 6.85 -2.18 -19.22
N LYS A 60 7.53 -1.87 -20.33
CA LYS A 60 8.19 -0.58 -20.54
C LYS A 60 7.13 0.44 -20.94
N GLU A 61 7.00 1.48 -20.13
CA GLU A 61 6.16 2.64 -20.41
C GLU A 61 7.06 3.87 -20.55
N GLU A 62 6.70 4.77 -21.47
CA GLU A 62 7.42 6.03 -21.68
C GLU A 62 7.13 7.04 -20.55
N GLN A 63 5.99 6.88 -19.90
CA GLN A 63 5.53 7.72 -18.80
C GLN A 63 5.01 6.85 -17.66
N ARG A 64 5.23 7.34 -16.44
CA ARG A 64 4.70 6.70 -15.24
C ARG A 64 3.17 6.68 -15.30
N GLN A 65 2.60 5.51 -15.06
CA GLN A 65 1.16 5.32 -14.97
C GLN A 65 0.65 5.87 -13.63
N ASP A 66 -0.53 6.49 -13.63
CA ASP A 66 -1.24 6.77 -12.39
C ASP A 66 -1.75 5.46 -11.75
N PHE A 67 -2.13 5.54 -10.47
CA PHE A 67 -2.57 4.37 -9.72
C PHE A 67 -3.92 3.82 -10.21
N GLN A 68 -4.82 4.64 -10.76
CA GLN A 68 -6.12 4.19 -11.26
C GLN A 68 -5.96 3.28 -12.48
N ASN A 69 -5.04 3.65 -13.38
CA ASN A 69 -4.63 2.86 -14.53
C ASN A 69 -3.87 1.57 -14.16
N LEU A 70 -3.27 1.50 -12.97
CA LEU A 70 -2.66 0.27 -12.46
C LEU A 70 -3.71 -0.62 -11.79
N ILE A 71 -4.64 -0.06 -11.03
CA ILE A 71 -5.78 -0.77 -10.43
C ILE A 71 -6.58 -1.50 -11.51
N SER A 72 -6.88 -0.83 -12.64
CA SER A 72 -7.66 -1.45 -13.73
C SER A 72 -6.97 -2.63 -14.43
N LYS A 73 -5.67 -2.84 -14.18
CA LYS A 73 -4.88 -3.96 -14.73
C LYS A 73 -4.73 -5.13 -13.75
N ILE A 74 -5.09 -4.95 -12.48
CA ILE A 74 -5.04 -5.97 -11.44
C ILE A 74 -6.42 -6.63 -11.34
N ASP A 75 -6.45 -7.95 -11.10
CA ASP A 75 -7.66 -8.78 -11.11
C ASP A 75 -8.79 -8.28 -10.19
N GLN A 76 -10.01 -8.72 -10.48
CA GLN A 76 -11.25 -8.33 -9.78
C GLN A 76 -11.39 -8.93 -8.37
N ASP A 77 -10.42 -9.69 -7.89
CA ASP A 77 -10.47 -10.42 -6.62
C ASP A 77 -9.73 -9.68 -5.48
N ILE A 78 -9.53 -8.37 -5.62
CA ILE A 78 -8.89 -7.51 -4.62
C ILE A 78 -9.94 -6.67 -3.88
N ASP A 79 -9.87 -6.65 -2.55
CA ASP A 79 -10.77 -5.87 -1.68
C ASP A 79 -10.18 -4.50 -1.31
N LEU A 80 -8.85 -4.38 -1.27
CA LEU A 80 -8.14 -3.17 -0.87
C LEU A 80 -6.87 -2.96 -1.72
N PHE A 81 -6.72 -1.76 -2.26
CA PHE A 81 -5.47 -1.30 -2.86
C PHE A 81 -4.75 -0.34 -1.92
N ILE A 82 -3.49 -0.63 -1.60
CA ILE A 82 -2.62 0.24 -0.79
C ILE A 82 -1.57 0.86 -1.70
N THR A 83 -1.48 2.19 -1.70
CA THR A 83 -0.42 2.89 -2.44
C THR A 83 0.73 3.28 -1.52
N GLU A 84 1.93 2.76 -1.76
CA GLU A 84 3.17 3.28 -1.16
C GLU A 84 3.72 4.37 -2.07
N SER A 85 3.60 5.64 -1.67
CA SER A 85 4.10 6.78 -2.47
C SER A 85 4.67 7.88 -1.59
N ARG A 86 5.63 8.62 -2.14
CA ARG A 86 6.10 9.91 -1.59
C ARG A 86 5.31 11.11 -2.12
N SER A 87 4.48 10.91 -3.15
CA SER A 87 3.66 11.96 -3.75
C SER A 87 2.27 12.00 -3.12
N ARG A 88 1.75 13.20 -2.91
CA ARG A 88 0.39 13.41 -2.43
C ARG A 88 -0.63 12.96 -3.49
N GLY A 89 -1.60 12.15 -3.08
CA GLY A 89 -2.73 11.68 -3.91
C GLY A 89 -4.06 12.16 -3.35
N VAL A 90 -5.19 11.70 -3.89
CA VAL A 90 -6.52 12.06 -3.37
C VAL A 90 -7.06 11.07 -2.34
N LEU A 91 -6.24 10.11 -1.92
CA LEU A 91 -6.65 8.98 -1.09
C LEU A 91 -6.46 9.27 0.40
N PRO A 92 -7.30 8.69 1.28
CA PRO A 92 -7.05 8.65 2.72
C PRO A 92 -5.64 8.10 3.01
N THR A 93 -4.93 8.74 3.93
CA THR A 93 -3.50 8.46 4.15
C THR A 93 -3.23 8.14 5.62
N LEU A 94 -2.54 7.02 5.86
CA LEU A 94 -1.85 6.76 7.12
C LEU A 94 -0.45 7.35 6.99
N MET A 95 -0.18 8.45 7.70
CA MET A 95 1.11 9.12 7.67
C MET A 95 2.09 8.41 8.60
N LEU A 96 3.30 8.14 8.11
CA LEU A 96 4.36 7.52 8.89
C LEU A 96 5.48 8.53 9.11
N ASP A 97 5.69 8.95 10.35
CA ASP A 97 6.85 9.75 10.73
C ASP A 97 7.95 8.88 11.34
N ARG A 98 9.16 9.09 10.85
CA ARG A 98 10.39 8.45 11.36
C ARG A 98 11.46 9.47 11.75
N GLY A 99 11.12 10.76 11.80
CA GLY A 99 12.05 11.86 12.08
C GLY A 99 13.06 12.13 10.96
N LEU A 100 12.79 11.66 9.74
CA LEU A 100 13.71 11.77 8.60
C LEU A 100 13.43 12.98 7.70
N ALA A 101 12.25 13.58 7.82
CA ALA A 101 11.81 14.71 7.02
C ALA A 101 10.76 15.52 7.80
N ALA A 102 10.48 16.74 7.33
CA ALA A 102 9.39 17.54 7.87
C ALA A 102 8.04 16.84 7.63
N LEU A 103 7.18 16.85 8.66
CA LEU A 103 5.83 16.35 8.55
C LEU A 103 4.97 17.30 7.72
N GLU A 104 4.40 16.79 6.65
CA GLU A 104 3.39 17.49 5.86
C GLU A 104 2.01 16.86 6.12
N ILE A 105 1.25 17.47 7.03
CA ILE A 105 -0.11 17.04 7.37
C ILE A 105 -1.12 17.87 6.57
N ASP A 106 -2.08 17.20 5.94
CA ASP A 106 -3.22 17.82 5.28
C ASP A 106 -4.51 17.05 5.56
N ALA A 107 -5.65 17.54 5.05
CA ALA A 107 -6.98 17.01 5.33
C ALA A 107 -7.19 15.53 4.93
N ARG A 108 -6.29 14.92 4.17
CA ARG A 108 -6.36 13.50 3.78
C ARG A 108 -5.71 12.57 4.80
N VAL A 109 -4.86 13.12 5.67
CA VAL A 109 -4.18 12.33 6.70
C VAL A 109 -5.20 11.89 7.73
N THR A 110 -5.51 10.60 7.76
CA THR A 110 -6.50 10.02 8.67
C THR A 110 -5.90 9.74 10.03
N ALA A 111 -4.64 9.31 10.06
CA ALA A 111 -3.89 9.08 11.29
C ALA A 111 -2.39 9.23 11.04
N LEU A 112 -1.68 9.64 12.09
CA LEU A 112 -0.23 9.75 12.16
C LEU A 112 0.33 8.62 13.01
N PHE A 113 1.31 7.89 12.49
CA PHE A 113 2.08 6.87 13.19
C PHE A 113 3.51 7.37 13.33
N GLN A 114 3.98 7.57 14.56
CA GLN A 114 5.26 8.19 14.85
C GLN A 114 5.95 7.55 16.06
N LYS A 115 7.27 7.66 16.14
CA LYS A 115 8.04 7.18 17.29
C LYS A 115 8.39 8.33 18.21
N ASP A 116 8.06 8.20 19.49
CA ASP A 116 8.40 9.19 20.55
C ASP A 116 7.96 10.64 20.22
N GLY A 117 6.96 10.80 19.35
CA GLY A 117 6.54 12.10 18.84
C GLY A 117 5.47 12.77 19.69
N THR A 118 5.43 14.09 19.68
CA THR A 118 4.37 14.86 20.34
C THR A 118 3.04 14.64 19.61
N PRO A 119 1.94 14.36 20.32
CA PRO A 119 0.61 14.32 19.72
C PRO A 119 0.32 15.61 18.94
N GLN A 120 -0.23 15.47 17.73
CA GLN A 120 -0.65 16.61 16.92
C GLN A 120 -2.11 16.94 17.25
N ASP A 121 -2.39 18.21 17.54
CA ASP A 121 -3.75 18.63 17.88
C ASP A 121 -4.69 18.41 16.68
N GLY A 122 -5.87 17.86 16.95
CA GLY A 122 -6.85 17.52 15.92
C GLY A 122 -6.50 16.35 15.00
N LEU A 123 -5.40 15.62 15.22
CA LEU A 123 -5.02 14.44 14.43
C LEU A 123 -4.78 13.21 15.30
N LEU A 124 -5.44 12.10 14.96
CA LEU A 124 -5.22 10.81 15.61
C LEU A 124 -3.76 10.39 15.44
N SER A 125 -3.05 10.30 16.57
CA SER A 125 -1.60 10.03 16.61
C SER A 125 -1.34 8.77 17.44
N TYR A 126 -0.60 7.82 16.86
CA TYR A 126 -0.30 6.51 17.45
C TYR A 126 1.20 6.19 17.38
N ASP A 127 1.62 5.21 18.17
CA ASP A 127 2.97 4.67 18.09
C ASP A 127 3.22 4.04 16.71
N LEU A 128 4.40 4.26 16.14
CA LEU A 128 4.78 3.72 14.83
C LEU A 128 4.69 2.20 14.75
N ASP A 129 4.81 1.51 15.88
CA ASP A 129 4.72 0.06 15.99
C ASP A 129 3.29 -0.46 16.28
N ASP A 130 2.30 0.41 16.49
CA ASP A 130 0.89 0.04 16.68
C ASP A 130 0.17 -0.26 15.35
N VAL A 131 0.59 -1.37 14.72
CA VAL A 131 0.02 -1.83 13.45
C VAL A 131 -1.41 -2.36 13.61
N GLU A 132 -1.80 -2.78 14.82
CA GLU A 132 -3.16 -3.23 15.10
C GLU A 132 -4.16 -2.07 14.94
N THR A 133 -3.84 -0.90 15.50
CA THR A 133 -4.65 0.31 15.31
C THR A 133 -4.71 0.71 13.84
N ALA A 134 -3.60 0.62 13.10
CA ALA A 134 -3.58 0.88 11.66
C ALA A 134 -4.52 -0.03 10.87
N ALA A 135 -4.58 -1.32 11.24
CA ALA A 135 -5.51 -2.28 10.64
C ALA A 135 -6.97 -1.90 10.96
N ARG A 136 -7.29 -1.55 12.21
CA ARG A 136 -8.65 -1.11 12.61
C ARG A 136 -9.10 0.12 11.85
N ILE A 137 -8.24 1.14 11.73
CA ILE A 137 -8.54 2.36 10.96
C ILE A 137 -8.77 2.01 9.48
N THR A 138 -7.94 1.14 8.92
CA THR A 138 -8.09 0.70 7.52
C THR A 138 -9.41 -0.04 7.29
N LEU A 139 -9.79 -0.96 8.18
CA LEU A 139 -11.06 -1.67 8.12
C LEU A 139 -12.26 -0.71 8.23
N PHE A 140 -12.17 0.28 9.11
CA PHE A 140 -13.18 1.34 9.21
C PHE A 140 -13.33 2.12 7.91
N LEU A 141 -12.22 2.55 7.30
CA LEU A 141 -12.23 3.27 6.02
C LEU A 141 -12.78 2.43 4.87
N MET A 142 -12.65 1.11 4.93
CA MET A 142 -13.28 0.17 3.99
C MET A 142 -14.79 0.01 4.22
N GLY A 143 -15.36 0.64 5.25
CA GLY A 143 -16.75 0.46 5.66
C GLY A 143 -17.03 -0.92 6.27
N ARG A 144 -15.99 -1.64 6.74
CA ARG A 144 -16.18 -2.94 7.39
C ARG A 144 -16.58 -2.75 8.86
N PRO A 145 -17.49 -3.59 9.39
CA PRO A 145 -17.84 -3.58 10.79
C PRO A 145 -16.59 -3.88 11.63
N LEU A 146 -16.31 -3.03 12.61
CA LEU A 146 -15.28 -3.29 13.61
C LEU A 146 -15.88 -4.15 14.70
N TYR A 147 -15.18 -5.21 15.11
CA TYR A 147 -15.58 -6.02 16.25
C TYR A 147 -14.61 -5.76 17.41
N GLY A 148 -15.13 -5.70 18.63
CA GLY A 148 -14.35 -5.70 19.85
C GLY A 148 -13.62 -7.02 20.06
N ALA A 149 -12.66 -7.01 20.99
CA ALA A 149 -11.94 -8.22 21.41
C ALA A 149 -12.89 -9.28 22.02
N ASP A 150 -14.10 -8.87 22.40
CA ASP A 150 -15.21 -9.69 22.86
C ASP A 150 -16.13 -10.20 21.73
N GLY A 151 -15.81 -9.87 20.48
CA GLY A 151 -16.60 -10.23 19.30
C GLY A 151 -17.86 -9.38 19.10
N LEU A 152 -18.09 -8.35 19.93
CA LEU A 152 -19.23 -7.44 19.75
C LEU A 152 -18.94 -6.42 18.65
N MET A 153 -19.87 -6.23 17.74
CA MET A 153 -19.75 -5.20 16.70
C MET A 153 -19.75 -3.81 17.35
N PHE A 154 -18.67 -3.05 17.18
CA PHE A 154 -18.74 -1.60 17.33
C PHE A 154 -19.63 -1.09 16.20
N LEU A 155 -20.83 -0.67 16.56
CA LEU A 155 -21.70 0.08 15.66
C LEU A 155 -20.87 1.24 15.10
N THR A 156 -20.61 1.20 13.79
CA THR A 156 -20.14 2.37 13.05
C THR A 156 -21.22 3.43 13.19
N MET A 157 -20.89 4.54 13.87
CA MET A 157 -21.75 5.73 13.88
C MET A 157 -21.96 6.28 12.48
#